data_AF-A0A848XMM4-F1
#
_entry.id   AF-A0A848XMM4-F1
#
_cell.length_a   1.000
_cell.length_b   1.000
_cell.length_c   1.000
_cell.angle_alpha   90.00
_cell.angle_beta   90.00
_cell.angle_gamma   90.00
#
_symmetry.space_group_name_H-M   'P 1'
#
loop_
_entity.id
_entity.type
_entity.pdbx_description
1 polymer ?
#
loop_
_entity_poly.entity_id
_entity_poly.type
_entity_poly.pdbx_seq_one_letter_code
_entity_poly.pdbx_strand_id
1 'polypeptide(L)' 'MGRRLDSTPEGLTDAEAGRRLLRHGPNLLSPPAPEPWHRILLRQFQSVVVVLLVAVFAVALMVGDYL' A
#
# COMPACT_ATOMS: atom_id res chain seq x y z
N MET A 1 20.97 23.94 17.57
CA MET A 1 20.05 23.20 16.67
C MET A 1 20.00 23.80 15.25
N GLY A 2 19.91 25.13 15.06
CA GLY A 2 19.74 25.76 13.74
C GLY A 2 20.86 25.55 12.70
N ARG A 3 22.10 25.21 13.11
CA ARG A 3 23.23 25.01 12.18
C ARG A 3 23.10 23.79 11.25
N ARG A 4 22.29 22.78 11.59
CA ARG A 4 22.07 21.62 10.70
C ARG A 4 20.97 21.86 9.66
N LEU A 5 20.13 22.87 9.89
CA LEU A 5 18.96 23.18 9.06
C LEU A 5 19.09 24.55 8.39
N ASP A 6 20.23 25.22 8.54
CA ASP A 6 20.47 26.60 8.12
C ASP A 6 19.29 27.51 8.43
N SER A 7 18.88 27.57 9.70
CA SER A 7 17.77 28.40 10.18
C SER A 7 18.22 29.29 11.34
N THR A 8 17.61 30.48 11.45
CA THR A 8 17.85 31.39 12.58
C THR A 8 16.83 31.11 13.71
N PRO A 9 17.03 31.66 14.92
CA PRO A 9 16.03 31.59 16.00
C PRO A 9 14.68 32.19 15.61
N GLU A 10 14.67 33.19 14.74
CA GLU A 10 13.48 33.87 14.21
C GLU A 10 12.81 33.07 13.08
N GLY A 11 13.44 32.00 12.60
CA GLY A 11 12.90 31.11 11.57
C GLY A 11 13.49 31.33 10.18
N LEU A 12 12.68 31.08 9.15
CA LEU A 12 13.03 31.29 7.74
C LEU A 12 12.32 32.53 7.22
N THR A 13 12.98 33.28 6.35
CA THR A 13 12.31 34.35 5.59
C THR A 13 11.39 33.75 4.53
N ASP A 14 10.38 34.48 4.09
CA ASP A 14 9.47 34.03 3.03
C ASP A 14 10.20 33.65 1.74
N ALA A 15 11.24 34.41 1.40
CA ALA A 15 12.10 34.10 0.26
C ALA A 15 12.80 32.75 0.43
N GLU A 16 13.33 32.46 1.63
CA GLU A 16 14.01 31.20 1.89
C GLU A 16 13.04 30.01 1.97
N ALA A 17 11.88 30.21 2.60
CA ALA A 17 10.81 29.22 2.62
C ALA A 17 10.37 28.87 1.19
N GLY A 18 10.19 29.87 0.32
CA GLY A 18 9.85 29.69 -1.08
C GLY A 18 10.93 28.94 -1.87
N ARG A 19 12.21 29.30 -1.70
CA ARG A 19 13.34 28.58 -2.32
C ARG A 19 13.37 27.10 -1.90
N ARG A 20 13.14 26.82 -0.62
CA ARG A 20 13.11 25.45 -0.10
C ARG A 20 11.91 24.67 -0.61
N LEU A 21 10.74 25.30 -0.70
CA LEU A 21 9.54 24.68 -1.24
C LEU A 21 9.72 24.27 -2.70
N LEU A 22 10.34 25.13 -3.53
CA LEU A 22 10.64 24.80 -4.92
C LEU A 22 11.67 23.67 -5.06
N ARG A 23 12.64 23.60 -4.14
CA ARG A 23 13.70 22.58 -4.16
C ARG A 23 13.21 21.21 -3.68
N HIS A 24 12.45 21.18 -2.60
CA HIS A 24 12.06 19.94 -1.92
C HIS A 24 10.65 19.46 -2.28
N GLY A 25 9.85 20.34 -2.89
CA GLY A 25 8.44 20.10 -3.10
C GLY A 25 7.63 20.30 -1.81
N PRO A 26 6.29 20.15 -1.92
CA PRO A 26 5.42 20.24 -0.77
C PRO A 26 5.71 19.10 0.22
N ASN A 27 5.59 19.38 1.52
CA ASN A 27 5.66 18.36 2.56
C ASN A 27 4.34 17.57 2.62
N LEU A 28 4.03 16.86 1.53
CA LEU A 28 2.84 16.05 1.36
C LEU A 28 3.25 14.65 0.94
N LEU A 29 2.77 13.65 1.68
CA LEU A 29 2.97 12.26 1.32
C LEU A 29 2.00 11.90 0.19
N SER A 30 2.53 11.37 -0.91
CA SER A 30 1.70 10.81 -1.97
C SER A 30 1.20 9.43 -1.52
N PRO A 31 -0.12 9.19 -1.46
CA PRO A 31 -0.64 7.87 -1.15
C PRO A 31 -0.25 6.88 -2.26
N PRO A 32 -0.05 5.60 -1.92
CA PRO A 32 0.16 4.58 -2.95
C PRO A 32 -1.07 4.50 -3.86
N ALA A 33 -0.85 4.09 -5.11
CA ALA A 33 -1.94 3.82 -6.03
C ALA A 33 -2.88 2.75 -5.44
N PRO A 34 -4.22 2.93 -5.53
CA PRO A 34 -5.16 1.96 -5.01
C PRO A 34 -5.00 0.63 -5.76
N GLU A 35 -5.08 -0.48 -5.02
CA GLU A 35 -5.02 -1.80 -5.63
C GLU A 35 -6.34 -2.09 -6.37
N PRO A 36 -6.31 -2.61 -7.62
CA PRO A 36 -7.51 -2.94 -8.37
C PRO A 36 -8.37 -3.99 -7.65
N TRP A 37 -9.69 -3.81 -7.67
CA TRP A 37 -10.64 -4.73 -6.99
C TRP A 37 -10.48 -6.20 -7.40
N HIS A 38 -10.15 -6.45 -8.67
CA HIS A 38 -9.95 -7.82 -9.19
C HIS A 38 -8.70 -8.48 -8.60
N ARG A 39 -7.64 -7.71 -8.32
CA ARG A 39 -6.42 -8.23 -7.67
C ARG A 39 -6.69 -8.60 -6.22
N ILE A 40 -7.49 -7.79 -5.52
CA ILE A 40 -7.93 -8.07 -4.15
C ILE A 40 -8.74 -9.37 -4.10
N LEU A 41 -9.65 -9.56 -5.07
CA LEU A 41 -10.45 -10.79 -5.19
C LEU A 41 -9.58 -12.02 -5.44
N LEU A 42 -8.66 -11.97 -6.42
CA LEU A 42 -7.79 -13.09 -6.77
C LEU A 42 -6.90 -13.54 -5.60
N ARG A 43 -6.49 -12.63 -4.72
CA ARG A 43 -5.69 -12.95 -3.53
C ARG A 43 -6.44 -13.85 -2.54
N GLN A 44 -7.78 -13.78 -2.47
CA GLN A 44 -8.58 -14.63 -1.58
C GLN A 44 -8.48 -16.11 -1.96
N PHE A 45 -8.33 -16.40 -3.26
CA PHE A 45 -8.20 -17.76 -3.77
C PHE A 45 -6.84 -18.41 -3.47
N GLN A 46 -5.85 -17.64 -3.02
CA GLN A 46 -4.52 -18.15 -2.65
C GLN A 46 -4.44 -18.60 -1.18
N SER A 47 -5.54 -18.56 -0.43
CA SER A 47 -5.55 -18.99 0.96
C SER A 47 -5.56 -20.52 1.09
N VAL A 48 -4.90 -21.05 2.11
CA VAL A 48 -4.88 -22.49 2.43
C VAL A 48 -6.29 -23.03 2.62
N VAL A 49 -7.19 -22.24 3.20
CA VAL A 49 -8.61 -22.60 3.40
C VAL A 49 -9.31 -22.80 2.06
N VAL A 50 -9.14 -21.88 1.10
CA VAL A 50 -9.77 -22.03 -0.23
C VAL A 50 -9.23 -23.26 -0.96
N VAL A 51 -7.92 -23.49 -0.92
CA VAL A 51 -7.31 -24.70 -1.50
C VAL A 51 -7.90 -25.97 -0.88
N LEU A 52 -8.07 -26.00 0.44
CA LEU A 52 -8.69 -27.13 1.14
C LEU A 52 -10.15 -27.32 0.73
N LEU A 53 -10.93 -26.25 0.61
CA LEU A 53 -12.33 -26.32 0.17
C LEU A 53 -12.43 -26.90 -1.24
N VAL A 54 -11.57 -26.46 -2.17
CA VAL A 54 -11.51 -27.01 -3.53
C VAL A 54 -11.12 -28.49 -3.51
N ALA A 55 -10.16 -28.90 -2.66
CA ALA A 55 -9.76 -30.29 -2.52
C ALA A 55 -10.90 -31.18 -2.01
N VAL A 56 -11.61 -30.75 -0.96
CA VAL A 56 -12.76 -31.49 -0.41
C VAL A 56 -13.90 -31.55 -1.42
N PHE A 57 -14.18 -30.45 -2.13
CA PHE A 57 -15.15 -30.45 -3.21
C PHE A 57 -14.80 -31.46 -4.31
N ALA A 58 -13.54 -31.51 -4.74
CA ALA A 58 -13.09 -32.49 -5.72
C ALA A 58 -13.26 -33.93 -5.23
N VAL A 59 -12.92 -34.21 -3.96
CA VAL A 59 -13.17 -35.53 -3.34
C VAL A 59 -14.66 -35.85 -3.31
N ALA A 60 -15.51 -34.88 -2.96
CA ALA A 60 -16.96 -35.07 -2.92
C ALA A 60 -17.55 -35.37 -4.31
N LEU A 61 -17.07 -34.71 -5.37
CA LEU A 61 -17.45 -35.04 -6.74
C LEU A 61 -17.04 -36.47 -7.12
N MET A 62 -15.80 -36.85 -6.81
CA MET A 62 -15.32 -38.21 -7.09
C MET A 62 -16.15 -39.25 -6.35
N VAL A 63 -16.42 -39.07 -5.06
CA VAL A 63 -17.21 -40.03 -4.25
C VAL A 63 -18.69 -40.02 -4.65
N GLY A 64 -19.24 -38.86 -5.00
CA GLY A 64 -20.64 -38.70 -5.38
C GLY A 64 -21.03 -39.45 -6.64
N ASP A 65 -20.09 -39.66 -7.58
CA ASP A 65 -20.31 -40.50 -8.76
C ASP A 65 -20.27 -42.02 -8.46
N TYR A 66 -19.82 -42.45 -7.27
CA TYR A 66 -19.75 -43.87 -6.86
C TYR A 66 -20.90 -44.33 -5.94
N LEU A 67 -21.86 -43.47 -5.60
CA LEU A 67 -23.07 -43.77 -4.81
C LEU A 67 -24.32 -43.77 -5.69
#